data_AF-O61801-F1
#
_entry.id   AF-O61801-F1
#
_cell.length_a   1.000
_cell.length_b   1.000
_cell.length_c   1.000
_cell.angle_alpha   90.00
_cell.angle_beta   90.00
_cell.angle_gamma   90.00
#
_symmetry.space_group_name_H-M   'P 1'
#
loop_
_entity.id
_entity.type
_entity.pdbx_description
1 polymer ?
#
loop_
_entity_poly.entity_id
_entity_poly.type
_entity_poly.pdbx_seq_one_letter_code
_entity_poly.pdbx_strand_id
1 'polypeptide(L)' 'MNILQLPAKALRCTLQHCQLLDILNFSFVSKKTKNLAKSLHRFVFLVIVDIDDSVEIKIKPTQRHGQLKFTFFL' A
#
# COMPACT_ATOMS: atom_id res chain seq x y z
N MET A 1 0.49 13.01 18.46
CA MET A 1 0.12 13.89 17.32
C MET A 1 -0.69 13.05 16.32
N ASN A 2 -1.99 13.32 16.11
CA ASN A 2 -2.83 12.49 15.25
C ASN A 2 -2.69 12.92 13.79
N ILE A 3 -1.87 12.21 13.02
CA ILE A 3 -1.60 12.56 11.62
C ILE A 3 -2.88 12.64 10.79
N LEU A 4 -3.92 11.86 11.13
CA LEU A 4 -5.18 11.81 10.40
C LEU A 4 -6.06 13.05 10.58
N GLN A 5 -5.69 13.98 11.46
CA GLN A 5 -6.36 15.29 11.61
C GLN A 5 -5.83 16.33 10.63
N LEU A 6 -4.72 16.05 9.94
CA LEU A 6 -4.19 16.96 8.93
C LEU A 6 -5.14 17.08 7.72
N PRO A 7 -5.13 18.24 7.03
CA PRO A 7 -5.85 18.41 5.77
C PRO A 7 -5.47 17.33 4.76
N ALA A 8 -6.43 16.84 3.98
CA ALA A 8 -6.20 15.77 3.01
C ALA A 8 -5.07 16.08 2.02
N LYS A 9 -4.90 17.35 1.65
CA LYS A 9 -3.81 17.81 0.79
C LYS A 9 -2.43 17.60 1.45
N ALA A 10 -2.28 17.94 2.72
CA ALA A 10 -1.03 17.73 3.46
C ALA A 10 -0.72 16.23 3.58
N LEU A 11 -1.73 15.42 3.91
CA LEU A 11 -1.58 13.96 3.97
C LEU A 11 -1.14 13.36 2.63
N ARG A 12 -1.75 13.78 1.51
CA ARG A 12 -1.35 13.33 0.18
C ARG A 12 0.09 13.75 -0.15
N CYS A 13 0.45 15.00 0.14
CA CYS A 13 1.82 15.49 -0.09
C CYS A 13 2.85 14.72 0.73
N THR A 14 2.53 14.24 1.92
CA THR A 14 3.45 13.38 2.69
C THR A 14 3.49 11.98 2.09
N LEU A 15 2.32 11.35 1.91
CA LEU A 15 2.22 9.95 1.48
C LEU A 15 2.74 9.71 0.06
N GLN A 16 2.69 10.70 -0.85
CA GLN A 16 3.23 10.53 -2.20
C GLN A 16 4.73 10.24 -2.21
N HIS A 17 5.48 10.59 -1.15
CA HIS A 17 6.92 10.33 -1.06
C HIS A 17 7.24 8.99 -0.37
N CYS A 18 6.26 8.39 0.31
CA CYS A 18 6.43 7.10 1.00
C CYS A 18 6.64 5.94 0.01
N GLN A 19 7.22 4.84 0.50
CA GLN A 19 7.36 3.63 -0.30
C GLN A 19 5.99 2.94 -0.47
N LEU A 20 5.87 2.07 -1.48
CA LEU A 20 4.61 1.36 -1.72
C LEU A 20 4.17 0.54 -0.50
N LEU A 21 5.13 -0.11 0.19
CA LEU A 21 4.85 -0.91 1.38
C LEU A 21 4.23 -0.05 2.48
N ASP A 22 4.77 1.14 2.73
CA ASP A 22 4.23 2.08 3.73
C ASP A 22 2.82 2.54 3.35
N ILE A 23 2.58 2.84 2.06
CA ILE A 23 1.27 3.25 1.57
C ILE A 23 0.26 2.11 1.71
N LEU A 24 0.64 0.87 1.41
CA LEU A 24 -0.20 -0.31 1.58
C LEU A 24 -0.53 -0.55 3.04
N ASN A 25 0.47 -0.55 3.93
CA ASN A 25 0.27 -0.68 5.37
C ASN A 25 -0.64 0.44 5.91
N PHE A 26 -0.40 1.69 5.50
CA PHE A 26 -1.26 2.81 5.83
C PHE A 26 -2.71 2.58 5.39
N SER A 27 -2.92 2.01 4.20
CA SER A 27 -4.25 1.73 3.65
C SER A 27 -5.04 0.70 4.48
N PHE A 28 -4.38 -0.15 5.26
CA PHE A 28 -5.02 -1.17 6.10
C PHE A 28 -5.51 -0.63 7.46
N VAL A 29 -5.05 0.56 7.88
CA VAL A 29 -5.38 1.11 9.21
C VAL A 29 -6.87 1.43 9.37
N SER A 30 -7.52 2.01 8.36
CA SER A 30 -8.93 2.39 8.42
C SER A 30 -9.53 2.65 7.03
N LYS A 31 -10.85 2.79 6.94
CA LYS A 31 -11.53 3.22 5.71
C LYS A 31 -11.02 4.59 5.21
N LYS A 32 -10.74 5.54 6.13
CA LYS A 32 -10.23 6.88 5.79
C LYS A 32 -8.85 6.79 5.14
N THR A 33 -7.94 6.02 5.72
CA THR A 33 -6.58 5.86 5.21
C THR A 33 -6.55 5.07 3.90
N LYS A 34 -7.43 4.07 3.74
CA LYS A 34 -7.66 3.37 2.46
C LYS A 34 -8.05 4.33 1.34
N ASN A 35 -9.00 5.22 1.58
CA ASN A 35 -9.44 6.21 0.59
C ASN A 35 -8.34 7.23 0.24
N LEU A 36 -7.55 7.65 1.24
CA LEU A 36 -6.39 8.51 1.02
C LEU A 36 -5.31 7.81 0.18
N ALA A 37 -4.97 6.56 0.49
CA ALA A 37 -4.00 5.77 -0.27
C ALA A 37 -4.46 5.59 -1.73
N LYS A 38 -5.74 5.27 -1.96
CA LYS A 38 -6.32 5.17 -3.31
C LYS A 38 -6.18 6.47 -4.11
N SER A 39 -6.28 7.62 -3.45
CA SER A 39 -6.17 8.93 -4.11
C SER A 39 -4.75 9.33 -4.54
N LEU A 40 -3.73 8.53 -4.22
CA LEU A 40 -2.35 8.76 -4.67
C LEU A 40 -2.10 8.23 -6.09
N HIS A 41 -3.08 7.59 -6.74
CA HIS A 41 -2.98 7.05 -8.10
C HIS A 41 -1.71 6.21 -8.32
N ARG A 42 -1.34 5.39 -7.32
CA ARG A 42 -0.23 4.44 -7.43
C ARG A 42 -0.72 3.16 -8.11
N PHE A 43 -0.09 2.80 -9.22
CA PHE A 43 -0.44 1.61 -10.01
C PHE A 43 0.52 0.45 -9.74
N VAL A 44 -0.06 -0.71 -9.46
CA VAL A 44 0.64 -1.99 -9.41
C VAL A 44 0.46 -2.67 -10.77
N PHE A 45 1.56 -3.14 -11.34
CA PHE A 45 1.54 -3.85 -12.62
C PHE A 45 1.05 -5.28 -12.46
N LEU A 46 1.46 -5.95 -11.38
CA LEU A 46 1.17 -7.36 -11.17
C LEU A 46 0.92 -7.67 -9.69
N VAL A 47 -0.18 -8.37 -9.42
CA VAL A 47 -0.44 -9.04 -8.15
C VAL A 47 -0.53 -10.54 -8.44
N ILE A 48 0.39 -11.32 -7.89
CA ILE A 48 0.33 -12.78 -7.93
C ILE A 48 -0.11 -13.24 -6.54
N VAL A 49 -1.10 -14.11 -6.47
CA VAL A 49 -1.50 -14.82 -5.26
C VAL A 49 -1.27 -16.30 -5.52
N ASP A 50 -0.40 -16.90 -4.73
CA ASP A 50 -0.12 -18.34 -4.74
C ASP A 50 -0.72 -18.92 -3.45
N ILE A 51 -1.50 -19.99 -3.57
CA ILE A 51 -2.19 -20.62 -2.43
C ILE A 51 -1.87 -22.10 -2.47
N ASP A 52 -1.09 -22.53 -1.49
CA ASP A 52 -0.76 -23.92 -1.23
C ASP A 52 -0.84 -24.14 0.30
N ASP A 53 0.18 -24.72 0.94
CA ASP A 53 0.33 -24.73 2.42
C ASP A 53 0.44 -23.31 3.04
N SER A 54 0.63 -22.29 2.21
CA SER A 54 0.66 -20.89 2.60
C SER A 54 0.06 -20.01 1.49
N VAL A 55 -0.39 -18.80 1.87
CA VAL A 55 -0.81 -17.76 0.93
C VAL A 55 0.36 -16.81 0.68
N GLU A 56 0.90 -16.81 -0.53
CA GLU A 56 1.96 -15.91 -0.97
C GLU A 56 1.39 -14.80 -1.88
N ILE A 57 1.55 -13.54 -1.49
CA ILE A 57 1.12 -12.37 -2.29
C ILE A 57 2.35 -11.61 -2.78
N LYS A 58 2.57 -11.59 -4.10
CA LYS A 58 3.63 -10.81 -4.76
C LYS A 58 3.05 -9.60 -5.47
N ILE A 59 3.52 -8.41 -5.12
CA ILE A 59 3.07 -7.14 -5.69
C ILE A 59 4.24 -6.47 -6.40
N LYS A 60 4.11 -6.23 -7.71
CA LYS A 60 5.11 -5.49 -8.52
C LYS A 60 4.58 -4.10 -8.89
N PRO A 61 5.13 -3.00 -8.35
CA PRO A 61 4.76 -1.63 -8.72
C PRO A 61 5.16 -1.31 -10.16
N THR A 62 4.42 -0.40 -10.81
CA THR A 62 4.74 0.04 -12.19
C THR A 62 5.96 0.95 -12.25
N GLN A 63 6.20 1.75 -11.20
CA GLN A 63 7.12 2.89 -11.24
C GLN A 63 8.46 2.68 -10.50
N ARG A 64 8.68 1.53 -9.86
CA ARG A 64 9.92 1.24 -9.11
C ARG A 64 10.32 -0.22 -9.28
N HIS A 65 11.59 -0.48 -9.57
CA HIS A 65 12.20 -1.81 -9.79
C HIS A 65 12.27 -2.69 -8.53
N GLY A 66 11.20 -2.73 -7.73
CA GLY A 66 11.09 -3.58 -6.53
C GLY A 66 9.90 -4.53 -6.63
N GLN A 67 9.91 -5.59 -5.83
CA GLN A 67 8.74 -6.43 -5.60
C GLN A 67 8.47 -6.50 -4.10
N LEU A 68 7.21 -6.48 -3.70
CA LEU A 68 6.80 -6.77 -2.33
C LEU A 68 6.29 -8.21 -2.30
N LYS A 69 6.76 -9.00 -1.33
CA LYS A 69 6.33 -10.37 -1.10
C LYS A 69 5.78 -10.46 0.32
N PHE A 70 4.54 -10.92 0.44
CA PHE A 70 3.90 -11.28 1.70
C PHE A 70 3.66 -12.79 1.72
N THR A 71 3.84 -13.44 2.86
CA THR A 71 3.59 -14.88 3.02
C THR A 71 2.83 -15.09 4.31
N PHE A 72 1.71 -15.78 4.24
CA PHE A 72 0.84 -16.11 5.36
C PHE A 72 0.75 -17.63 5.45
N PHE A 73 1.13 -18.22 6.59
CA PHE A 73 1.04 -19.67 6.81
C PHE A 73 -0.38 -20.03 7.25
N LEU A 74 -0.91 -21.16 6.75
CA LEU A 74 -2.22 -21.69 7.11
C LEU A 74 -2.20 -22.41 8.47
#